data_AF-A0A2I1HF47-F1
#
_entry.id   AF-A0A2I1HF47-F1
#
_cell.length_a   1.000
_cell.length_b   1.000
_cell.length_c   1.000
_cell.angle_alpha   90.00
_cell.angle_beta   90.00
_cell.angle_gamma   90.00
#
_symmetry.space_group_name_H-M   'P 1'
#
loop_
_entity.id
_entity.type
_entity.pdbx_description
1 polymer ?
#
loop_
_entity_poly.entity_id
_entity_poly.type
_entity_poly.pdbx_seq_one_letter_code
_entity_poly.pdbx_strand_id
1 'polypeptide(L)'
;MIEYLFFFNYKNEFDWFKTLEFISNRNKFIFWQCSEEDTKERSYKIKNLLKELPTYEVLYKREVNEITSETCPRCNIEIEDWFHVWKCERNEATIEEILYESIFEYEEMLILEDKKEDLEILRDININLSEIMTQ
;
A
#
# COMPACT_ATOMS: atom_id res chain seq x y z
N MET A 1 -16.95 -5.48 2.43
CA MET A 1 -15.67 -5.02 1.85
C MET A 1 -15.89 -3.89 0.84
N ILE A 2 -16.69 -4.10 -0.22
CA ILE A 2 -17.11 -3.01 -1.14
C ILE A 2 -17.97 -1.94 -0.44
N GLU A 3 -18.85 -2.35 0.48
CA GLU A 3 -19.70 -1.42 1.24
C GLU A 3 -18.91 -0.45 2.13
N TYR A 4 -17.81 -0.91 2.74
CA TYR A 4 -16.88 -0.04 3.48
C TYR A 4 -16.21 0.97 2.55
N LEU A 5 -15.87 0.56 1.33
CA LEU A 5 -15.30 1.42 0.31
C LEU A 5 -16.25 2.59 -0.05
N PHE A 6 -17.54 2.28 -0.24
CA PHE A 6 -18.58 3.29 -0.49
C PHE A 6 -18.80 4.21 0.72
N PHE A 7 -18.74 3.66 1.94
CA PHE A 7 -18.87 4.43 3.17
C PHE A 7 -17.71 5.43 3.35
N PHE A 8 -16.47 5.01 3.10
CA PHE A 8 -15.30 5.87 3.15
C PHE A 8 -15.28 6.93 2.04
N ASN A 9 -15.79 6.59 0.85
CA ASN A 9 -16.02 7.56 -0.22
C ASN A 9 -17.05 8.63 0.22
N TYR A 10 -18.18 8.20 0.78
CA TYR A 10 -19.22 9.12 1.26
C TYR A 10 -18.71 10.10 2.33
N LYS A 11 -17.81 9.64 3.20
CA LYS A 11 -17.20 10.47 4.23
C LYS A 11 -16.07 11.37 3.74
N ASN A 12 -15.67 11.28 2.46
CA ASN A 12 -14.47 11.94 1.93
C ASN A 12 -13.20 11.66 2.75
N GLU A 13 -13.12 10.49 3.42
CA GLU A 13 -11.92 10.09 4.18
C GLU A 13 -10.78 9.68 3.24
N PHE A 14 -11.08 9.38 1.97
CA PHE A 14 -10.10 8.95 0.96
C PHE A 14 -10.27 9.70 -0.36
N ASP A 15 -9.16 10.19 -0.91
CA ASP A 15 -9.10 10.76 -2.26
C ASP A 15 -9.12 9.64 -3.31
N TRP A 16 -10.33 9.26 -3.72
CA TRP A 16 -10.55 8.25 -4.75
C TRP A 16 -10.03 8.66 -6.12
N PHE A 17 -9.98 9.96 -6.42
CA PHE A 17 -9.48 10.43 -7.71
C PHE A 17 -7.99 10.11 -7.85
N LYS A 18 -7.18 10.54 -6.88
CA LYS A 18 -5.74 10.25 -6.85
C LYS A 18 -5.47 8.75 -6.73
N THR A 19 -6.25 8.04 -5.91
CA THR A 19 -6.14 6.58 -5.75
C THR A 19 -6.34 5.86 -7.09
N LEU A 20 -7.39 6.23 -7.84
CA LEU A 20 -7.66 5.65 -9.16
C LEU A 20 -6.60 6.03 -10.20
N GLU A 21 -6.06 7.25 -10.13
CA GLU A 21 -4.97 7.69 -10.99
C GLU A 21 -3.73 6.80 -10.79
N PHE A 22 -3.36 6.54 -9.54
CA PHE A 22 -2.25 5.67 -9.17
C PHE A 22 -2.46 4.20 -9.58
N ILE A 23 -3.63 3.64 -9.27
CA ILE A 23 -3.98 2.24 -9.62
C ILE A 23 -4.02 2.04 -11.13
N SER A 24 -4.42 3.08 -11.87
CA SER A 24 -4.51 3.04 -13.32
C SER A 24 -3.22 3.44 -14.03
N ASN A 25 -2.10 3.60 -13.31
CA ASN A 25 -0.80 4.02 -13.85
C ASN A 25 -0.81 5.38 -14.59
N ARG A 26 -1.85 6.19 -14.37
CA ARG A 26 -2.01 7.49 -15.05
C ARG A 26 -1.03 8.55 -14.54
N ASN A 27 -0.45 8.31 -13.37
CA ASN A 27 0.66 9.10 -12.83
C ASN A 27 1.99 8.89 -13.58
N LYS A 28 2.12 7.81 -14.37
CA LYS A 28 3.36 7.48 -15.11
C LYS A 28 3.20 7.62 -16.63
N PHE A 29 2.00 7.36 -17.15
CA PHE A 29 1.76 7.26 -18.59
C PHE A 29 0.49 8.00 -19.03
N ILE A 30 0.45 8.34 -20.32
CA ILE A 30 -0.75 8.85 -20.97
C ILE A 30 -1.82 7.75 -21.05
N PHE A 31 -3.09 8.16 -21.09
CA PHE A 31 -4.28 7.27 -21.03
C PHE A 31 -4.28 6.08 -22.00
N TRP A 32 -3.55 6.17 -23.12
CA TRP A 32 -3.62 5.21 -24.24
C TRP A 32 -2.54 4.13 -24.22
N GLN A 33 -1.74 4.04 -23.15
CA GLN A 33 -0.68 3.03 -23.06
C GLN A 33 -1.24 1.70 -22.53
N CYS A 34 -1.08 0.63 -23.32
CA CYS A 34 -1.60 -0.70 -23.01
C CYS A 34 -0.54 -1.77 -23.26
N SER A 35 0.59 -1.71 -22.55
CA SER A 35 1.58 -2.80 -22.60
C SER A 35 1.16 -3.96 -21.70
N GLU A 36 1.74 -5.14 -21.95
CA GLU A 36 1.54 -6.30 -21.06
C GLU A 36 2.04 -5.99 -19.64
N GLU A 37 3.17 -5.30 -19.53
CA GLU A 37 3.75 -4.86 -18.26
C GLU A 37 2.80 -3.92 -17.50
N ASP A 38 2.25 -2.91 -18.19
CA ASP A 38 1.26 -2.00 -17.60
C ASP A 38 0.02 -2.75 -17.09
N THR A 39 -0.47 -3.70 -17.88
CA THR A 39 -1.63 -4.52 -17.51
C THR A 39 -1.34 -5.35 -16.24
N LYS A 40 -0.15 -5.93 -16.14
CA LYS A 40 0.29 -6.68 -14.96
C LYS A 40 0.41 -5.79 -13.73
N GLU A 41 1.06 -4.62 -13.85
CA GLU A 41 1.20 -3.66 -12.74
C GLU A 41 -0.16 -3.19 -12.22
N ARG A 42 -1.08 -2.81 -13.10
CA ARG A 42 -2.44 -2.40 -12.73
C ARG A 42 -3.22 -3.53 -12.06
N SER A 43 -3.15 -4.74 -12.62
CA SER A 43 -3.78 -5.92 -12.02
C SER A 43 -3.25 -6.20 -10.62
N TYR A 44 -1.93 -6.10 -10.43
CA TYR A 44 -1.29 -6.25 -9.13
C TYR A 44 -1.79 -5.20 -8.13
N LYS A 45 -1.79 -3.91 -8.50
CA LYS A 45 -2.28 -2.82 -7.63
C LYS A 45 -3.73 -3.01 -7.19
N ILE A 46 -4.61 -3.40 -8.11
CA ILE A 46 -6.02 -3.68 -7.82
C ILE A 46 -6.14 -4.84 -6.83
N LYS A 47 -5.49 -5.97 -7.13
CA LYS A 47 -5.53 -7.16 -6.26
C LYS A 47 -4.92 -6.87 -4.89
N ASN A 48 -3.88 -6.05 -4.81
CA ASN A 48 -3.27 -5.65 -3.55
C ASN A 48 -4.21 -4.77 -2.72
N LEU A 49 -4.85 -3.77 -3.33
CA LEU A 49 -5.83 -2.91 -2.66
C LEU A 49 -7.02 -3.71 -2.10
N LEU A 50 -7.52 -4.68 -2.89
CA LEU A 50 -8.66 -5.51 -2.51
C LEU A 50 -8.29 -6.67 -1.58
N LYS A 51 -6.99 -6.84 -1.25
CA LYS A 51 -6.47 -7.96 -0.48
C LYS A 51 -6.82 -9.32 -1.10
N GLU A 52 -6.70 -9.42 -2.43
CA GLU A 52 -7.04 -10.62 -3.22
C GLU A 52 -5.83 -11.40 -3.72
N LEU A 53 -4.62 -10.84 -3.65
CA LEU A 53 -3.39 -11.62 -3.76
C LEU A 53 -3.38 -12.79 -2.74
N PRO A 54 -2.89 -13.97 -3.15
CA PRO A 54 -2.89 -15.14 -2.29
C PRO A 54 -1.79 -15.04 -1.22
N THR A 55 -2.11 -15.47 0.00
CA THR A 55 -1.15 -15.67 1.09
C THR A 55 -0.93 -17.17 1.33
N TYR A 56 0.11 -17.58 2.07
CA TYR A 56 0.33 -19.01 2.34
C TYR A 56 -0.85 -19.67 3.06
N GLU A 57 -1.58 -18.95 3.92
CA GLU A 57 -2.83 -19.44 4.51
C GLU A 57 -3.85 -19.87 3.43
N VAL A 58 -4.08 -19.01 2.43
CA VAL A 58 -5.03 -19.28 1.34
C VAL A 58 -4.52 -20.37 0.42
N LEU A 59 -3.23 -20.38 0.11
CA LEU A 59 -2.62 -21.36 -0.78
C LEU A 59 -2.63 -22.77 -0.18
N TYR A 60 -2.31 -22.88 1.12
CA TYR A 60 -2.37 -24.15 1.86
C TYR A 60 -3.80 -24.71 1.88
N LYS A 61 -4.80 -23.88 2.22
CA LYS A 61 -6.23 -24.27 2.21
C LYS A 61 -6.73 -24.74 0.84
N ARG A 62 -6.10 -24.29 -0.25
CA ARG A 62 -6.46 -24.65 -1.62
C ARG A 62 -5.62 -25.80 -2.19
N GLU A 63 -4.69 -26.35 -1.41
CA GLU A 63 -3.80 -27.45 -1.80
C GLU A 63 -3.01 -27.14 -3.10
N VAL A 64 -2.55 -25.89 -3.24
CA VAL A 64 -1.87 -25.41 -4.45
C VAL A 64 -0.36 -25.72 -4.37
N ASN A 65 0.21 -26.21 -5.48
CA ASN A 65 1.67 -26.33 -5.70
C ASN A 65 2.46 -27.05 -4.60
N GLU A 66 1.90 -28.10 -4.00
CA GLU A 66 2.56 -28.89 -2.94
C GLU A 66 2.95 -28.06 -1.70
N ILE A 67 2.28 -26.93 -1.47
CA ILE A 67 2.47 -26.14 -0.24
C ILE A 67 1.98 -26.98 0.94
N THR A 68 2.90 -27.32 1.84
CA THR A 68 2.66 -28.24 2.98
C THR A 68 2.36 -27.53 4.29
N SER A 69 2.50 -26.20 4.33
CA SER A 69 2.28 -25.39 5.52
C SER A 69 1.70 -24.02 5.16
N GLU A 70 0.88 -23.49 6.06
CA GLU A 70 0.35 -22.12 6.02
C GLU A 70 1.27 -21.07 6.67
N THR A 71 2.39 -21.51 7.24
CA THR A 71 3.37 -20.65 7.90
C THR A 71 4.07 -19.72 6.91
N CYS A 72 4.38 -18.50 7.34
CA CYS A 72 5.11 -17.55 6.53
C CYS A 72 6.49 -18.08 6.13
N PRO A 73 6.83 -18.07 4.83
CA PRO A 73 8.12 -18.58 4.35
C PRO A 73 9.32 -17.76 4.84
N ARG A 74 9.10 -16.52 5.30
CA ARG A 74 10.16 -15.64 5.81
C ARG A 74 10.53 -15.98 7.26
N CYS A 75 9.56 -15.97 8.17
CA CYS A 75 9.84 -16.23 9.59
C CYS A 75 9.72 -17.70 9.98
N ASN A 76 8.90 -18.48 9.27
CA ASN A 76 8.52 -19.86 9.59
C ASN A 76 7.94 -20.03 11.02
N ILE A 77 7.34 -18.97 11.58
CA ILE A 77 6.80 -18.94 12.94
C ILE A 77 5.28 -18.76 12.93
N GLU A 78 4.80 -17.69 12.30
CA GLU A 78 3.37 -17.36 12.26
C GLU A 78 2.72 -17.79 10.94
N ILE A 79 1.39 -17.88 10.94
CA ILE A 79 0.59 -18.10 9.73
C ILE A 79 0.70 -16.86 8.83
N GLU A 80 0.95 -17.06 7.53
CA GLU A 80 0.94 -15.93 6.60
C GLU A 80 -0.49 -15.58 6.18
N ASP A 81 -1.08 -14.66 6.93
CA ASP A 81 -2.26 -13.92 6.51
C ASP A 81 -1.87 -12.57 5.86
N TRP A 82 -2.87 -11.82 5.43
CA TRP A 82 -2.67 -10.53 4.77
C TRP A 82 -1.99 -9.47 5.66
N PHE A 83 -2.11 -9.57 6.98
CA PHE A 83 -1.52 -8.62 7.90
C PHE A 83 -0.08 -9.00 8.24
N HIS A 84 0.19 -10.28 8.44
CA HIS A 84 1.53 -10.79 8.70
C HIS A 84 2.51 -10.47 7.56
N VAL A 85 2.06 -10.51 6.29
CA VAL A 85 2.90 -10.12 5.14
C VAL A 85 3.58 -8.76 5.33
N TRP A 86 2.87 -7.79 5.92
CA TRP A 86 3.38 -6.44 6.15
C TRP A 86 4.11 -6.28 7.48
N LYS A 87 3.80 -7.10 8.48
CA LYS A 87 4.32 -6.97 9.86
C LYS A 87 5.35 -8.03 10.25
N CYS A 88 5.69 -8.93 9.35
CA CYS A 88 6.67 -10.00 9.59
C CYS A 88 7.99 -9.42 10.11
N GLU A 89 8.50 -9.93 11.22
CA GLU A 89 9.73 -9.43 11.85
C GLU A 89 11.01 -9.68 11.03
N ARG A 90 10.89 -10.50 9.98
CA ARG A 90 11.96 -10.78 9.01
C ARG A 90 11.93 -9.86 7.78
N ASN A 91 10.98 -8.93 7.70
CA ASN A 91 10.99 -7.91 6.67
C ASN A 91 12.22 -6.99 6.85
N GLU A 92 12.73 -6.45 5.75
CA GLU A 92 13.91 -5.56 5.76
C GLU A 92 13.61 -4.21 6.41
N ALA A 93 12.36 -3.75 6.33
CA ALA A 93 11.88 -2.52 6.92
C ALA A 93 10.50 -2.75 7.54
N THR A 94 10.19 -2.00 8.60
CA THR A 94 8.86 -1.95 9.19
C THR A 94 7.94 -0.99 8.43
N ILE A 95 6.64 -1.06 8.70
CA ILE A 95 5.67 -0.13 8.12
C ILE A 95 5.97 1.30 8.55
N GLU A 96 6.38 1.50 9.79
CA GLU A 96 6.74 2.81 10.34
C GLU A 96 7.98 3.38 9.64
N GLU A 97 9.02 2.56 9.45
CA GLU A 97 10.23 2.98 8.72
C GLU A 97 9.89 3.41 7.28
N ILE A 98 9.14 2.59 6.55
CA ILE A 98 8.69 2.90 5.18
C ILE A 98 7.87 4.20 5.15
N LEU A 99 6.97 4.40 6.12
CA LEU A 99 6.14 5.60 6.19
C LEU A 99 6.99 6.85 6.43
N TYR A 100 7.92 6.81 7.39
CA TYR A 100 8.78 7.94 7.69
C TYR A 100 9.71 8.27 6.53
N GLU A 101 10.31 7.27 5.91
CA GLU A 101 11.14 7.45 4.71
C GLU A 101 10.33 8.08 3.57
N SER A 102 9.12 7.59 3.32
CA SER A 102 8.25 8.12 2.26
C SER A 102 7.86 9.59 2.49
N ILE A 103 7.56 9.96 3.74
CA ILE A 103 7.24 11.35 4.11
C ILE A 103 8.48 12.23 3.93
N PHE A 104 9.64 11.76 4.37
CA PHE A 104 10.90 12.48 4.26
C PHE A 104 11.28 12.73 2.79
N GLU A 105 11.25 11.70 1.95
CA GLU A 105 11.53 11.83 0.51
C GLU A 105 10.58 12.80 -0.18
N TYR A 106 9.29 12.78 0.20
CA TYR A 106 8.31 13.70 -0.35
C TYR A 106 8.55 15.14 0.14
N GLU A 107 8.95 15.33 1.39
CA GLU A 107 9.33 16.66 1.91
C GLU A 107 10.53 17.23 1.12
N GLU A 108 11.57 16.43 0.89
CA GLU A 108 12.74 16.84 0.11
C GLU A 108 12.35 17.24 -1.33
N MET A 109 11.46 16.47 -1.97
CA MET A 109 10.93 16.81 -3.29
C MET A 109 10.24 18.17 -3.30
N LEU A 110 9.38 18.46 -2.32
CA LEU A 110 8.67 19.74 -2.24
C LEU A 110 9.62 20.92 -2.00
N ILE A 111 10.67 20.73 -1.20
CA ILE A 111 11.72 21.73 -0.98
C ILE A 111 12.47 22.02 -2.30
N LEU A 112 12.85 20.98 -3.04
CA LEU A 112 13.55 21.13 -4.32
C LEU A 112 12.70 21.85 -5.38
N GLU A 113 11.38 21.66 -5.35
CA GLU A 113 10.43 22.28 -6.27
C GLU A 113 9.92 23.67 -5.82
N ASP A 114 10.42 24.21 -4.70
CA ASP A 114 9.99 25.48 -4.07
C ASP A 114 8.46 25.55 -3.79
N LYS A 115 7.83 24.40 -3.50
CA LYS A 115 6.39 24.27 -3.22
C LYS A 115 6.07 24.55 -1.75
N LYS A 116 6.19 25.81 -1.34
CA LYS A 116 6.07 26.24 0.06
C LYS A 116 4.72 25.92 0.72
N GLU A 117 3.62 26.10 -0.01
CA GLU A 117 2.28 25.85 0.52
C GLU A 117 2.05 24.35 0.78
N ASP A 118 2.42 23.49 -0.18
CA ASP A 118 2.33 22.04 -0.01
C ASP A 118 3.24 21.53 1.13
N LEU A 119 4.42 22.14 1.30
CA LEU A 119 5.35 21.81 2.37
C LEU A 119 4.77 22.12 3.76
N GLU A 120 4.09 23.26 3.91
CA GLU A 120 3.41 23.62 5.16
C GLU A 120 2.28 22.63 5.49
N ILE A 121 1.48 22.26 4.49
CA ILE A 121 0.42 21.25 4.64
C ILE A 121 1.00 19.90 5.06
N LEU A 122 2.07 19.44 4.40
CA LEU A 122 2.71 18.16 4.72
C LEU A 122 3.18 18.11 6.18
N ARG A 123 3.82 19.17 6.66
CA ARG A 123 4.35 19.24 8.03
C ARG A 123 3.23 19.23 9.08
N ASP A 124 2.14 19.94 8.82
CA ASP A 124 0.97 19.94 9.70
C ASP A 124 0.34 18.53 9.77
N ILE A 125 0.17 17.86 8.63
CA ILE A 125 -0.33 16.47 8.59
C ILE A 125 0.63 15.51 9.30
N ASN A 126 1.95 15.64 9.10
CA ASN A 126 2.93 14.74 9.71
C ASN A 126 2.94 14.85 11.24
N ILE A 127 2.78 16.06 11.79
CA ILE A 127 2.61 16.26 13.24
C ILE A 127 1.40 15.47 13.75
N ASN A 128 0.25 15.62 13.09
CA ASN A 128 -0.97 14.88 13.46
C ASN A 128 -0.79 13.35 13.40
N LEU A 129 -0.11 12.83 12.37
CA LEU A 129 0.19 11.39 12.26
C LEU A 129 1.07 10.90 13.41
N SER A 130 2.10 11.66 13.77
CA SER A 130 2.98 11.31 14.89
C SER A 130 2.22 11.22 16.22
N GLU A 131 1.28 12.14 16.47
CA GLU A 131 0.43 12.12 17.66
C GLU A 131 -0.45 10.86 17.72
N ILE A 132 -1.03 10.44 16.59
CA ILE A 132 -1.85 9.23 16.50
C ILE A 132 -1.01 7.98 16.74
N MET A 133 0.20 7.91 16.19
CA MET A 133 1.08 6.74 16.32
C MET A 133 1.66 6.55 17.73
N THR A 134 1.67 7.60 18.55
CA THR A 134 2.15 7.53 19.95
C THR A 134 1.08 7.17 20.98
N GLN A 135 -0.18 7.01 20.57
CA GLN A 135 -1.32 6.58 21.41
C GLN A 135 -1.49 5.07 21.43
#